data_AF-H9ZUI0-F1
#
_entry.id   AF-H9ZUI0-F1
#
_cell.length_a   1.000
_cell.length_b   1.000
_cell.length_c   1.000
_cell.angle_alpha   90.00
_cell.angle_beta   90.00
_cell.angle_gamma   90.00
#
_symmetry.space_group_name_H-M   'P 1'
#
loop_
_entity.id
_entity.type
_entity.pdbx_description
1 polymer ?
#
loop_
_entity_poly.entity_id
_entity_poly.type
_entity_poly.pdbx_seq_one_letter_code
_entity_poly.pdbx_strand_id
1 'polypeptide(L)'
;MKGIIPIAVYNLGSPEGKGLNFAREELYRRMDAPMMNLAVRIPVYLVNEAQMDRLYPPERRRFFPEEPLRRRLRELRERKPLDDEDPFAPLEDLDRWGEDLWHRVKDVVAVGLYVRGSAMGAQERAFRQEVLRLGEEEARTEGAEEAFLDHEGPVIFLCPERVVGWAAKRGVRVALVQDKVYYHELGHALMDTADPYPDPYGESWGRVVEESLANLVAWMRFRGKEAAWVARLIQDQPPEYRGYAAAAALPHPLFWPEIAHLRVPWEYWEEWWWRYRHFLRGIPGRLRTFLELPFSPDGGSGLYRAWRESKRRGLWREPATQRFWRGVARLLLEEGV
;
A
#
# COMPACT_ATOMS: atom_id res chain seq x y z
N MET A 1 5.17 24.58 -17.21
CA MET A 1 5.17 25.55 -16.09
C MET A 1 6.25 25.11 -15.12
N LYS A 2 7.36 25.86 -15.03
CA LYS A 2 8.34 25.70 -13.95
C LYS A 2 7.79 26.48 -12.75
N GLY A 3 7.02 25.81 -11.91
CA GLY A 3 6.52 26.34 -10.64
C GLY A 3 6.95 25.37 -9.55
N ILE A 4 7.52 25.89 -8.47
CA ILE A 4 7.80 25.10 -7.26
C ILE A 4 6.45 24.58 -6.77
N ILE A 5 6.28 23.26 -6.75
CA ILE A 5 5.06 22.63 -6.20
C ILE A 5 5.16 22.79 -4.69
N PRO A 6 4.17 23.42 -4.03
CA PRO A 6 4.26 23.82 -2.63
C PRO A 6 4.02 22.63 -1.69
N ILE A 7 4.93 21.65 -1.68
CA ILE A 7 4.86 20.51 -0.77
C ILE A 7 5.57 20.85 0.52
N ALA A 8 4.88 20.64 1.64
CA ALA A 8 5.46 20.74 2.97
C ALA A 8 6.29 19.48 3.27
N VAL A 9 7.62 19.64 3.30
CA VAL A 9 8.56 18.59 3.69
C VAL A 9 9.43 19.11 4.82
N TYR A 10 9.43 18.41 5.94
CA TYR A 10 10.19 18.77 7.13
C TYR A 10 11.12 17.62 7.52
N ASN A 11 12.35 17.92 7.90
CA ASN A 11 13.23 16.93 8.52
C ASN A 11 13.11 17.03 10.04
N LEU A 12 12.71 15.94 10.70
CA LEU A 12 12.58 15.85 12.17
C LEU A 12 13.83 15.34 12.88
N GLY A 13 14.91 15.12 12.13
CA GLY A 13 16.20 14.71 12.67
C GLY A 13 16.77 13.44 12.04
N SER A 14 16.50 13.21 10.76
CA SER A 14 17.17 12.21 9.93
C SER A 14 18.42 12.79 9.28
N PRO A 15 19.63 12.27 9.58
CA PRO A 15 20.87 12.70 8.91
C PRO A 15 20.84 12.46 7.39
N GLU A 16 20.19 11.38 6.96
CA GLU A 16 20.01 11.02 5.55
C GLU A 16 18.89 11.83 4.86
N GLY A 17 18.23 12.77 5.55
CA GLY A 17 17.13 13.56 5.00
C GLY A 17 17.48 14.30 3.70
N LYS A 18 18.74 14.74 3.54
CA LYS A 18 19.24 15.38 2.30
C LYS A 18 19.36 14.40 1.13
N GLY A 19 19.37 13.10 1.38
CA GLY A 19 19.40 12.05 0.36
C GLY A 19 18.09 11.92 -0.43
N LEU A 20 16.98 12.45 0.10
CA LEU A 20 15.67 12.46 -0.57
C LEU A 20 15.43 13.81 -1.24
N ASN A 21 15.08 13.79 -2.52
CA ASN A 21 14.92 14.99 -3.32
C ASN A 21 13.47 15.13 -3.81
N PHE A 22 12.70 15.95 -3.08
CA PHE A 22 11.33 16.34 -3.41
C PHE A 22 11.24 17.52 -4.38
N ALA A 23 12.35 18.13 -4.80
CA ALA A 23 12.33 19.22 -5.79
C ALA A 23 12.32 18.71 -7.24
N ARG A 24 12.41 17.39 -7.46
CA ARG A 24 12.43 16.79 -8.80
C ARG A 24 11.07 16.89 -9.47
N GLU A 25 10.99 17.60 -10.60
CA GLU A 25 9.77 17.67 -11.43
C GLU A 25 9.25 16.28 -11.84
N GLU A 26 10.15 15.32 -12.03
CA GLU A 26 9.82 13.95 -12.43
C GLU A 26 8.93 13.22 -11.42
N LEU A 27 9.12 13.47 -10.12
CA LEU A 27 8.29 12.89 -9.06
C LEU A 27 6.82 13.29 -9.23
N TYR A 28 6.58 14.54 -9.62
CA TYR A 28 5.24 15.12 -9.70
C TYR A 28 4.57 14.89 -11.05
N ARG A 29 5.36 14.85 -12.12
CA ARG A 29 4.88 14.59 -13.48
C ARG A 29 4.15 13.25 -13.62
N ARG A 30 4.44 12.29 -12.74
CA ARG A 30 3.82 10.96 -12.72
C ARG A 30 2.50 10.91 -11.94
N MET A 31 2.19 11.95 -11.15
CA MET A 31 0.97 11.98 -10.35
C MET A 31 -0.22 12.42 -11.22
N ASP A 32 -1.37 11.78 -11.01
CA ASP A 32 -2.65 12.30 -11.49
C ASP A 32 -3.16 13.40 -10.56
N ALA A 33 -4.23 14.10 -10.97
CA ALA A 33 -4.75 15.22 -10.21
C ALA A 33 -5.18 14.85 -8.77
N PRO A 34 -5.85 13.71 -8.51
CA PRO A 34 -6.16 13.30 -7.14
C PRO A 34 -4.93 13.07 -6.26
N MET A 35 -3.92 12.35 -6.77
CA MET A 35 -2.68 12.12 -6.03
C MET A 35 -1.92 13.42 -5.78
N MET A 36 -1.86 14.31 -6.77
CA MET A 36 -1.22 15.63 -6.64
C MET A 36 -1.89 16.49 -5.56
N ASN A 37 -3.23 16.48 -5.51
CA ASN A 37 -3.99 17.20 -4.49
C ASN A 37 -3.63 16.71 -3.07
N LEU A 38 -3.47 15.40 -2.90
CA LEU A 38 -3.02 14.83 -1.62
C LEU A 38 -1.57 15.21 -1.31
N ALA A 39 -0.67 15.13 -2.29
CA ALA A 39 0.73 15.49 -2.13
C ALA A 39 0.93 16.94 -1.65
N VAL A 40 0.12 17.88 -2.16
CA VAL A 40 0.15 19.28 -1.72
C VAL A 40 -0.41 19.48 -0.30
N ARG A 41 -1.37 18.66 0.12
CA ARG A 41 -2.11 18.84 1.39
C ARG A 41 -1.52 18.08 2.57
N ILE A 42 -0.86 16.96 2.32
CA ILE A 42 -0.35 16.06 3.36
C ILE A 42 1.14 16.37 3.56
N PRO A 43 1.54 16.89 4.74
CA PRO A 43 2.95 17.12 5.00
C PRO A 43 3.73 15.81 5.08
N VAL A 44 4.98 15.88 4.64
CA VAL A 44 5.95 14.79 4.76
C VAL A 44 6.95 15.13 5.85
N TYR A 45 7.11 14.23 6.83
CA TYR A 45 8.18 14.32 7.83
C TYR A 45 9.23 13.25 7.57
N LEU A 46 10.48 13.68 7.44
CA LEU A 46 11.63 12.79 7.33
C LEU A 46 12.10 12.45 8.75
N VAL A 47 12.13 11.17 9.06
CA VAL A 47 12.42 10.64 10.39
C VAL A 47 13.51 9.59 10.31
N ASN A 48 14.39 9.53 11.30
CA ASN A 48 15.41 8.47 11.34
C ASN A 48 14.79 7.10 11.69
N GLU A 49 15.60 6.04 11.70
CA GLU A 49 15.11 4.69 11.98
C GLU A 49 14.50 4.53 13.38
N ALA A 50 15.07 5.18 14.40
CA ALA A 50 14.56 5.10 15.78
C ALA A 50 13.21 5.81 15.91
N GLN A 51 13.08 6.98 15.29
CA GLN A 51 11.83 7.71 15.19
C GLN A 51 10.76 6.90 14.45
N MET A 52 11.11 6.31 13.30
CA MET A 52 10.20 5.47 12.53
C MET A 52 9.76 4.22 13.32
N ASP A 53 10.68 3.53 13.99
CA ASP A 53 10.38 2.36 14.82
C ASP A 53 9.48 2.71 16.02
N ARG A 54 9.57 3.94 16.53
CA ARG A 54 8.68 4.45 17.59
C ARG A 54 7.30 4.83 17.07
N LEU A 55 7.23 5.41 15.88
CA LEU A 55 5.99 5.81 15.20
C LEU A 55 5.19 4.63 14.66
N TYR A 56 5.86 3.56 14.22
CA TYR A 56 5.20 2.44 13.55
C TYR A 56 4.27 1.67 14.49
N PRO A 57 2.95 1.60 14.24
CA PRO A 57 2.01 1.02 15.20
C PRO A 57 2.22 -0.50 15.39
N PRO A 58 2.23 -1.04 16.62
CA PRO A 58 2.42 -2.47 16.88
C PRO A 58 1.43 -3.38 16.14
N GLU A 59 0.18 -2.97 16.00
CA GLU A 59 -0.88 -3.72 15.33
C GLU A 59 -0.63 -3.93 13.82
N ARG A 60 0.25 -3.10 13.23
CA ARG A 60 0.69 -3.22 11.83
C ARG A 60 1.93 -4.12 11.66
N ARG A 61 2.51 -4.64 12.75
CA ARG A 61 3.71 -5.50 12.74
C ARG A 61 3.37 -6.99 12.68
N ARG A 62 2.24 -7.33 12.04
CA ARG A 62 1.77 -8.70 11.84
C ARG A 62 1.96 -9.07 10.37
N PHE A 63 2.57 -10.22 10.11
CA PHE A 63 2.95 -10.63 8.76
C PHE A 63 2.68 -12.11 8.52
N PHE A 64 2.39 -12.45 7.27
CA PHE A 64 2.29 -13.85 6.87
C PHE A 64 3.68 -14.48 6.68
N PRO A 65 3.98 -15.60 7.36
CA PRO A 65 5.20 -16.35 7.07
C PRO A 65 5.07 -17.00 5.69
N GLU A 66 6.03 -16.69 4.80
CA GLU A 66 5.94 -17.03 3.37
C GLU A 66 5.79 -18.54 3.10
N GLU A 67 6.65 -19.39 3.68
CA GLU A 67 6.60 -20.84 3.42
C GLU A 67 5.33 -21.54 3.95
N PRO A 68 4.89 -21.30 5.21
CA PRO A 68 3.59 -21.80 5.68
C PRO A 68 2.42 -21.31 4.83
N LEU A 69 2.42 -20.02 4.45
CA LEU A 69 1.38 -19.46 3.59
C LEU A 69 1.35 -20.16 2.21
N ARG A 70 2.50 -20.28 1.54
CA ARG A 70 2.62 -20.96 0.24
C ARG A 70 2.12 -22.40 0.32
N ARG A 71 2.44 -23.13 1.40
CA ARG A 71 1.94 -24.50 1.62
C ARG A 71 0.42 -24.52 1.74
N ARG A 72 -0.16 -23.67 2.60
CA ARG A 72 -1.61 -23.63 2.83
C ARG A 72 -2.38 -23.24 1.57
N LEU A 73 -1.86 -22.29 0.79
CA LEU A 73 -2.49 -21.89 -0.48
C LEU A 73 -2.47 -23.02 -1.53
N ARG A 74 -1.39 -23.83 -1.59
CA ARG A 74 -1.36 -25.03 -2.45
C ARG A 74 -2.42 -26.05 -2.04
N GLU A 75 -2.52 -26.36 -0.74
CA GLU A 75 -3.54 -27.27 -0.19
C GLU A 75 -4.97 -26.80 -0.53
N LEU A 76 -5.22 -25.47 -0.45
CA LEU A 76 -6.51 -24.88 -0.79
C LEU A 76 -6.85 -24.87 -2.29
N ARG A 77 -5.84 -24.92 -3.18
CA ARG A 77 -6.06 -25.04 -4.63
C ARG A 77 -6.42 -26.46 -5.04
N GLU A 78 -5.83 -27.45 -4.38
CA GLU A 78 -6.07 -28.87 -4.65
C GLU A 78 -7.44 -29.34 -4.13
N ARG A 79 -8.04 -28.59 -3.21
CA ARG A 79 -9.35 -28.91 -2.63
C ARG A 79 -10.51 -28.36 -3.46
N LYS A 80 -11.59 -29.14 -3.60
CA LYS A 80 -12.88 -28.60 -4.06
C LYS A 80 -13.49 -27.73 -2.96
N PRO A 81 -13.69 -26.41 -3.16
CA PRO A 81 -14.35 -25.57 -2.17
C PRO A 81 -15.78 -26.03 -1.95
N LEU A 82 -16.30 -25.87 -0.73
CA LEU A 82 -17.74 -25.88 -0.50
C LEU A 82 -18.28 -24.50 -0.87
N ASP A 83 -19.46 -24.43 -1.49
CA ASP A 83 -20.01 -23.17 -2.04
C ASP A 83 -20.19 -22.06 -0.99
N ASP A 84 -20.38 -22.42 0.29
CA ASP A 84 -20.62 -21.47 1.40
C ASP A 84 -19.38 -21.21 2.28
N GLU A 85 -18.22 -21.77 1.95
CA GLU A 85 -17.03 -21.60 2.76
C GLU A 85 -16.45 -20.18 2.65
N ASP A 86 -16.02 -19.64 3.79
CA ASP A 86 -15.26 -18.40 3.82
C ASP A 86 -13.89 -18.59 3.13
N PRO A 87 -13.61 -17.87 2.03
CA PRO A 87 -12.42 -18.11 1.22
C PRO A 87 -11.11 -17.75 1.94
N PHE A 88 -11.13 -16.94 3.00
CA PHE A 88 -9.93 -16.48 3.69
C PHE A 88 -9.74 -17.08 5.08
N ALA A 89 -10.81 -17.60 5.71
CA ALA A 89 -10.77 -18.18 7.05
C ALA A 89 -9.61 -19.20 7.27
N PRO A 90 -9.25 -20.08 6.31
CA PRO A 90 -8.15 -21.02 6.49
C PRO A 90 -6.73 -20.43 6.57
N LEU A 91 -6.60 -19.10 6.39
CA LEU A 91 -5.34 -18.36 6.40
C LEU A 91 -5.19 -17.44 7.62
N GLU A 92 -6.29 -17.12 8.34
CA GLU A 92 -6.27 -16.09 9.39
C GLU A 92 -5.34 -16.40 10.57
N ASP A 93 -5.14 -17.68 10.86
CA ASP A 93 -4.25 -18.13 11.93
C ASP A 93 -2.77 -17.89 11.63
N LEU A 94 -2.42 -17.72 10.35
CA LEU A 94 -1.05 -17.50 9.90
C LEU A 94 -0.55 -16.08 10.16
N ASP A 95 -1.43 -15.12 10.47
CA ASP A 95 -1.06 -13.72 10.72
C ASP A 95 -0.59 -13.45 12.17
N ARG A 96 -0.22 -14.49 12.92
CA ARG A 96 0.13 -14.41 14.35
C ARG A 96 1.64 -14.44 14.63
N TRP A 97 2.48 -14.53 13.61
CA TRP A 97 3.93 -14.71 13.74
C TRP A 97 4.73 -13.38 13.75
N GLY A 98 4.12 -12.31 14.26
CA GLY A 98 4.52 -10.91 13.98
C GLY A 98 5.93 -10.49 14.41
N GLU A 99 6.36 -10.78 15.64
CA GLU A 99 7.61 -10.18 16.19
C GLU A 99 8.89 -10.70 15.52
N ASP A 100 9.01 -12.02 15.31
CA ASP A 100 10.19 -12.61 14.67
C ASP A 100 10.32 -12.20 13.20
N LEU A 101 9.20 -11.95 12.53
CA LEU A 101 9.17 -11.52 11.14
C LEU A 101 9.46 -10.02 11.02
N TRP A 102 8.97 -9.19 11.94
CA TRP A 102 9.16 -7.75 11.91
C TRP A 102 10.62 -7.34 11.74
N HIS A 103 11.52 -7.91 12.54
CA HIS A 103 12.96 -7.59 12.45
C HIS A 103 13.59 -7.95 11.11
N ARG A 104 13.01 -8.89 10.36
CA ARG A 104 13.49 -9.31 9.04
C ARG A 104 12.99 -8.41 7.92
N VAL A 105 11.86 -7.73 8.12
CA VAL A 105 11.16 -6.99 7.05
C VAL A 105 11.06 -5.49 7.31
N LYS A 106 11.35 -5.00 8.53
CA LYS A 106 11.18 -3.58 8.88
C LYS A 106 11.93 -2.62 7.95
N ASP A 107 13.07 -3.04 7.42
CA ASP A 107 13.89 -2.21 6.52
C ASP A 107 13.27 -2.02 5.12
N VAL A 108 12.24 -2.79 4.76
CA VAL A 108 11.50 -2.70 3.50
C VAL A 108 9.99 -2.43 3.67
N VAL A 109 9.51 -2.49 4.91
CA VAL A 109 8.13 -2.20 5.30
C VAL A 109 8.03 -0.82 5.94
N ALA A 110 8.80 -0.56 7.00
CA ALA A 110 8.77 0.71 7.71
C ALA A 110 9.72 1.73 7.09
N VAL A 111 9.61 1.88 5.77
CA VAL A 111 10.31 2.88 4.96
C VAL A 111 9.44 4.12 4.77
N GLY A 112 8.12 3.92 4.78
CA GLY A 112 7.11 4.97 4.84
C GLY A 112 6.01 4.59 5.82
N LEU A 113 5.27 5.61 6.26
CA LEU A 113 4.09 5.43 7.11
C LEU A 113 3.11 6.58 6.88
N TYR A 114 1.96 6.27 6.28
CA TYR A 114 0.79 7.11 6.31
C TYR A 114 0.03 6.98 7.64
N VAL A 115 -0.16 8.11 8.31
CA VAL A 115 -1.01 8.22 9.51
C VAL A 115 -2.18 9.14 9.18
N ARG A 116 -3.39 8.60 9.34
CA ARG A 116 -4.63 9.35 9.15
C ARG A 116 -4.81 10.44 10.20
N GLY A 117 -5.58 11.48 9.86
CA GLY A 117 -5.76 12.65 10.74
C GLY A 117 -6.35 12.31 12.12
N SER A 118 -7.36 11.43 12.20
CA SER A 118 -7.94 11.02 13.49
C SER A 118 -6.92 10.31 14.38
N ALA A 119 -6.07 9.46 13.81
CA ALA A 119 -5.00 8.80 14.55
C ALA A 119 -3.89 9.77 14.95
N MET A 120 -3.51 10.68 14.05
CA MET A 120 -2.50 11.70 14.33
C MET A 120 -2.97 12.63 15.45
N GLY A 121 -4.16 13.21 15.35
CA GLY A 121 -4.75 14.10 16.37
C GLY A 121 -4.97 13.42 17.72
N ALA A 122 -5.17 12.10 17.76
CA ALA A 122 -5.27 11.33 19.00
C ALA A 122 -3.91 11.08 19.70
N GLN A 123 -2.79 11.29 19.02
CA GLN A 123 -1.47 11.14 19.63
C GLN A 123 -1.19 12.27 20.63
N GLU A 124 -0.95 11.88 21.88
CA GLU A 124 -0.59 12.82 22.93
C GLU A 124 0.68 13.60 22.61
N ARG A 125 0.72 14.88 23.01
CA ARG A 125 1.91 15.73 22.83
C ARG A 125 3.17 15.12 23.44
N ALA A 126 3.05 14.42 24.56
CA ALA A 126 4.17 13.75 25.23
C ALA A 126 4.80 12.66 24.34
N PHE A 127 4.00 11.87 23.63
CA PHE A 127 4.47 10.88 22.65
C PHE A 127 5.20 11.56 21.50
N ARG A 128 4.66 12.64 20.95
CA ARG A 128 5.31 13.40 19.86
C ARG A 128 6.65 14.00 20.30
N GLN A 129 6.73 14.53 21.51
CA GLN A 129 7.99 15.00 22.08
C GLN A 129 9.02 13.88 22.25
N GLU A 130 8.59 12.68 22.64
CA GLU A 130 9.47 11.51 22.69
C GLU A 130 10.05 11.19 21.30
N VAL A 131 9.21 11.18 20.26
CA VAL A 131 9.65 10.98 18.87
C VAL A 131 10.66 12.06 18.44
N LEU A 132 10.43 13.33 18.78
CA LEU A 132 11.39 14.40 18.46
C LEU A 132 12.76 14.19 19.11
N ARG A 133 12.80 13.73 20.37
CA ARG A 133 14.07 13.49 21.09
C ARG A 133 14.91 12.36 20.51
N LEU A 134 14.30 11.46 19.73
CA LEU A 134 15.02 10.39 19.04
C LEU A 134 15.73 10.87 17.76
N GLY A 135 15.41 12.07 17.27
CA GLY A 135 16.02 12.68 16.07
C GLY A 135 17.28 13.48 16.39
N GLU A 136 18.17 13.61 15.41
CA GLU A 136 19.33 14.50 15.50
C GLU A 136 18.92 15.97 15.34
N GLU A 137 19.31 16.81 16.30
CA GLU A 137 18.92 18.22 16.33
C GLU A 137 19.52 19.00 15.16
N GLU A 138 20.77 18.70 14.80
CA GLU A 138 21.52 19.35 13.73
C GLU A 138 20.97 19.03 12.32
N ALA A 139 20.24 17.93 12.19
CA ALA A 139 19.59 17.54 10.94
C ALA A 139 18.19 18.13 10.78
N ARG A 140 17.61 18.70 11.85
CA ARG A 140 16.24 19.21 11.87
C ARG A 140 16.11 20.47 11.02
N THR A 141 15.08 20.54 10.17
CA THR A 141 14.79 21.76 9.40
C THR A 141 14.10 22.80 10.28
N GLU A 142 14.30 24.08 9.94
CA GLU A 142 13.61 25.20 10.59
C GLU A 142 12.08 25.01 10.59
N GLY A 143 11.42 25.32 11.72
CA GLY A 143 9.97 25.20 11.89
C GLY A 143 9.42 23.77 11.98
N ALA A 144 10.25 22.73 11.80
CA ALA A 144 9.79 21.35 11.76
C ALA A 144 9.18 20.85 13.08
N GLU A 145 9.72 21.30 14.20
CA GLU A 145 9.25 20.92 15.54
C GLU A 145 7.85 21.46 15.82
N GLU A 146 7.62 22.76 15.62
CA GLU A 146 6.31 23.39 15.76
C GLU A 146 5.30 22.75 14.80
N ALA A 147 5.69 22.62 13.51
CA ALA A 147 4.86 21.97 12.50
C ALA A 147 4.42 20.57 12.92
N PHE A 148 5.33 19.76 13.47
CA PHE A 148 5.01 18.39 13.90
C PHE A 148 4.18 18.33 15.19
N LEU A 149 4.56 19.10 16.20
CA LEU A 149 3.91 19.07 17.51
C LEU A 149 2.46 19.54 17.45
N ASP A 150 2.15 20.49 16.57
CA ASP A 150 0.85 21.13 16.48
C ASP A 150 -0.01 20.58 15.31
N HIS A 151 0.49 19.59 14.54
CA HIS A 151 -0.25 19.00 13.43
C HIS A 151 -1.37 18.07 13.88
N GLU A 152 -2.59 18.27 13.40
CA GLU A 152 -3.75 17.39 13.67
C GLU A 152 -4.24 16.63 12.42
N GLY A 153 -3.72 16.99 11.24
CA GLY A 153 -4.14 16.42 9.97
C GLY A 153 -3.50 15.06 9.64
N PRO A 154 -3.87 14.46 8.49
CA PRO A 154 -3.15 13.31 7.95
C PRO A 154 -1.69 13.68 7.65
N VAL A 155 -0.80 12.70 7.71
CA VAL A 155 0.65 12.90 7.60
C VAL A 155 1.32 11.69 6.97
N ILE A 156 2.43 11.92 6.27
CA ILE A 156 3.32 10.87 5.78
C ILE A 156 4.67 11.00 6.47
N PHE A 157 5.13 9.92 7.08
CA PHE A 157 6.52 9.80 7.53
C PHE A 157 7.30 9.00 6.50
N LEU A 158 8.53 9.42 6.19
CA LEU A 158 9.49 8.61 5.43
C LEU A 158 10.76 8.44 6.24
N CYS A 159 11.39 7.28 6.12
CA CYS A 159 12.68 6.98 6.73
C CYS A 159 13.80 7.03 5.68
N PRO A 160 14.55 8.14 5.57
CA PRO A 160 15.58 8.32 4.55
C PRO A 160 16.67 7.25 4.58
N GLU A 161 17.10 6.84 5.77
CA GLU A 161 18.12 5.80 5.98
C GLU A 161 17.70 4.49 5.33
N ARG A 162 16.44 4.08 5.52
CA ARG A 162 15.88 2.87 4.90
C ARG A 162 15.68 3.02 3.40
N VAL A 163 15.28 4.20 2.92
CA VAL A 163 15.18 4.48 1.47
C VAL A 163 16.56 4.33 0.82
N VAL A 164 17.59 4.96 1.39
CA VAL A 164 18.98 4.92 0.90
C VAL A 164 19.54 3.50 1.00
N GLY A 165 19.38 2.84 2.15
CA GLY A 165 19.83 1.47 2.39
C GLY A 165 19.18 0.46 1.45
N TRP A 166 17.87 0.56 1.23
CA TRP A 166 17.16 -0.31 0.29
C TRP A 166 17.63 -0.11 -1.15
N ALA A 167 17.83 1.15 -1.56
CA ALA A 167 18.37 1.48 -2.87
C ALA A 167 19.78 0.88 -3.07
N ALA A 168 20.66 1.03 -2.08
CA ALA A 168 22.01 0.48 -2.10
C ALA A 168 22.00 -1.05 -2.19
N LYS A 169 21.21 -1.73 -1.35
CA LYS A 169 21.06 -3.20 -1.35
C LYS A 169 20.60 -3.75 -2.70
N ARG A 170 19.76 -3.01 -3.41
CA ARG A 170 19.21 -3.42 -4.72
C ARG A 170 19.97 -2.88 -5.92
N GLY A 171 20.99 -2.04 -5.72
CA GLY A 171 21.76 -1.43 -6.79
C GLY A 171 20.92 -0.52 -7.69
N VAL A 172 19.92 0.17 -7.12
CA VAL A 172 19.04 1.09 -7.84
C VAL A 172 19.21 2.53 -7.33
N ARG A 173 18.66 3.50 -8.07
CA ARG A 173 18.73 4.92 -7.67
C ARG A 173 17.86 5.16 -6.44
N VAL A 174 18.36 5.93 -5.47
CA VAL A 174 17.60 6.39 -4.28
C VAL A 174 16.26 7.04 -4.69
N ALA A 175 16.30 7.88 -5.73
CA ALA A 175 15.13 8.51 -6.32
C ALA A 175 14.01 7.52 -6.70
N LEU A 176 14.35 6.32 -7.18
CA LEU A 176 13.36 5.31 -7.55
C LEU A 176 12.65 4.74 -6.30
N VAL A 177 13.42 4.44 -5.25
CA VAL A 177 12.88 3.92 -3.99
C VAL A 177 12.03 5.00 -3.29
N GLN A 178 12.54 6.23 -3.23
CA GLN A 178 11.81 7.39 -2.71
C GLN A 178 10.45 7.54 -3.41
N ASP A 179 10.45 7.58 -4.75
CA ASP A 179 9.22 7.75 -5.53
C ASP A 179 8.23 6.61 -5.24
N LYS A 180 8.71 5.34 -5.22
CA LYS A 180 7.87 4.16 -4.94
C LYS A 180 7.22 4.28 -3.58
N VAL A 181 8.01 4.55 -2.54
CA VAL A 181 7.52 4.61 -1.16
C VAL A 181 6.55 5.77 -1.01
N TYR A 182 6.87 6.95 -1.55
CA TYR A 182 5.99 8.10 -1.45
C TYR A 182 4.64 7.88 -2.17
N TYR A 183 4.65 7.29 -3.37
CA TYR A 183 3.40 6.95 -4.06
C TYR A 183 2.59 5.87 -3.33
N HIS A 184 3.25 4.94 -2.63
CA HIS A 184 2.60 3.92 -1.82
C HIS A 184 1.85 4.55 -0.64
N GLU A 185 2.51 5.46 0.09
CA GLU A 185 1.86 6.20 1.19
C GLU A 185 0.71 7.10 0.69
N LEU A 186 0.88 7.75 -0.47
CA LEU A 186 -0.21 8.46 -1.12
C LEU A 186 -1.33 7.51 -1.58
N GLY A 187 -1.02 6.26 -1.89
CA GLY A 187 -1.99 5.20 -2.18
C GLY A 187 -2.88 4.91 -0.98
N HIS A 188 -2.30 4.81 0.22
CA HIS A 188 -3.09 4.73 1.46
C HIS A 188 -3.97 5.98 1.64
N ALA A 189 -3.41 7.18 1.46
CA ALA A 189 -4.18 8.41 1.56
C ALA A 189 -5.33 8.51 0.53
N LEU A 190 -5.16 7.98 -0.69
CA LEU A 190 -6.23 7.89 -1.69
C LEU A 190 -7.36 6.96 -1.27
N MET A 191 -7.04 5.90 -0.53
CA MET A 191 -7.99 4.92 -0.03
C MET A 191 -8.54 5.27 1.36
N ASP A 192 -7.96 6.25 2.05
CA ASP A 192 -8.45 6.72 3.34
C ASP A 192 -9.82 7.41 3.18
N THR A 193 -10.70 7.14 4.13
CA THR A 193 -12.07 7.64 4.14
C THR A 193 -12.38 8.18 5.52
N ALA A 194 -12.91 9.40 5.58
CA ALA A 194 -13.30 10.04 6.84
C ALA A 194 -14.26 9.13 7.64
N ASP A 195 -14.00 9.02 8.95
CA ASP A 195 -14.56 8.02 9.86
C ASP A 195 -16.07 8.16 10.11
N PRO A 196 -16.84 7.12 9.77
CA PRO A 196 -17.86 6.66 10.71
C PRO A 196 -17.66 5.20 11.15
N TYR A 197 -16.71 4.45 10.57
CA TYR A 197 -16.59 3.00 10.75
C TYR A 197 -15.14 2.55 11.03
N PRO A 198 -14.94 1.41 11.76
CA PRO A 198 -13.61 0.85 11.97
C PRO A 198 -12.88 0.59 10.65
N ASP A 199 -11.56 0.72 10.67
CA ASP A 199 -10.73 0.46 9.49
C ASP A 199 -10.54 -1.05 9.29
N PRO A 200 -11.00 -1.66 8.18
CA PRO A 200 -10.78 -3.07 7.91
C PRO A 200 -9.30 -3.43 7.74
N TYR A 201 -8.39 -2.46 7.62
CA TYR A 201 -6.93 -2.71 7.69
C TYR A 201 -6.51 -3.45 8.97
N GLY A 202 -7.28 -3.33 10.07
CA GLY A 202 -7.04 -4.08 11.31
C GLY A 202 -7.22 -5.60 11.15
N GLU A 203 -7.95 -6.04 10.14
CA GLU A 203 -8.14 -7.44 9.78
C GLU A 203 -7.05 -7.89 8.80
N SER A 204 -6.59 -9.15 8.93
CA SER A 204 -5.51 -9.69 8.09
C SER A 204 -5.84 -9.63 6.59
N TRP A 205 -7.08 -9.92 6.21
CA TRP A 205 -7.54 -9.84 4.81
C TRP A 205 -7.64 -8.40 4.32
N GLY A 206 -8.03 -7.45 5.18
CA GLY A 206 -8.13 -6.04 4.82
C GLY A 206 -6.75 -5.43 4.60
N ARG A 207 -5.76 -5.82 5.42
CA ARG A 207 -4.36 -5.45 5.22
C ARG A 207 -3.81 -5.95 3.89
N VAL A 208 -4.04 -7.22 3.54
CA VAL A 208 -3.64 -7.77 2.23
C VAL A 208 -4.19 -6.95 1.06
N VAL A 209 -5.49 -6.63 1.12
CA VAL A 209 -6.14 -5.84 0.07
C VAL A 209 -5.52 -4.45 -0.01
N GLU A 210 -5.41 -3.74 1.12
CA GLU A 210 -4.92 -2.38 1.15
C GLU A 210 -3.45 -2.26 0.72
N GLU A 211 -2.56 -3.13 1.22
CA GLU A 211 -1.13 -3.09 0.92
C GLU A 211 -0.83 -3.42 -0.55
N SER A 212 -1.52 -4.44 -1.07
CA SER A 212 -1.42 -4.79 -2.49
C SER A 212 -1.94 -3.67 -3.40
N LEU A 213 -3.02 -2.98 -3.00
CA LEU A 213 -3.57 -1.86 -3.76
C LEU A 213 -2.72 -0.59 -3.67
N ALA A 214 -2.13 -0.29 -2.51
CA ALA A 214 -1.18 0.80 -2.36
C ALA A 214 0.06 0.60 -3.24
N ASN A 215 0.58 -0.64 -3.31
CA ASN A 215 1.63 -1.01 -4.25
C ASN A 215 1.20 -0.97 -5.72
N LEU A 216 -0.05 -1.32 -6.03
CA LEU A 216 -0.59 -1.14 -7.38
C LEU A 216 -0.60 0.35 -7.78
N VAL A 217 -1.10 1.22 -6.90
CA VAL A 217 -1.10 2.67 -7.10
C VAL A 217 0.30 3.19 -7.37
N ALA A 218 1.27 2.78 -6.55
CA ALA A 218 2.68 3.15 -6.72
C ALA A 218 3.26 2.64 -8.03
N TRP A 219 3.10 1.35 -8.33
CA TRP A 219 3.67 0.71 -9.53
C TRP A 219 3.16 1.33 -10.83
N MET A 220 1.87 1.70 -10.91
CA MET A 220 1.27 2.36 -12.07
C MET A 220 1.90 3.72 -12.43
N ARG A 221 2.69 4.32 -11.52
CA ARG A 221 3.37 5.60 -11.77
C ARG A 221 4.67 5.45 -12.57
N PHE A 222 5.16 4.22 -12.74
CA PHE A 222 6.41 3.93 -13.43
C PHE A 222 6.14 3.26 -14.77
N ARG A 223 7.11 3.35 -15.69
CA ARG A 223 7.05 2.70 -17.01
C ARG A 223 8.39 2.04 -17.35
N GLY A 224 8.35 1.06 -18.26
CA GLY A 224 9.54 0.40 -18.79
C GLY A 224 10.45 -0.17 -17.71
N LYS A 225 11.75 0.15 -17.78
CA LYS A 225 12.76 -0.36 -16.84
C LYS A 225 12.49 0.03 -15.39
N GLU A 226 11.93 1.21 -15.14
CA GLU A 226 11.61 1.65 -13.77
C GLU A 226 10.49 0.81 -13.16
N ALA A 227 9.44 0.49 -13.93
CA ALA A 227 8.36 -0.40 -13.47
C ALA A 227 8.88 -1.81 -13.14
N ALA A 228 9.84 -2.32 -13.91
CA ALA A 228 10.48 -3.61 -13.62
C ALA A 228 11.33 -3.58 -12.33
N TRP A 229 12.02 -2.47 -12.05
CA TRP A 229 12.74 -2.31 -10.79
C TRP A 229 11.79 -2.14 -9.60
N VAL A 230 10.69 -1.41 -9.76
CA VAL A 230 9.66 -1.28 -8.72
C VAL A 230 9.00 -2.63 -8.42
N ALA A 231 8.71 -3.43 -9.44
CA ALA A 231 8.26 -4.81 -9.25
C ALA A 231 9.24 -5.62 -8.38
N ARG A 232 10.56 -5.52 -8.65
CA ARG A 232 11.59 -6.18 -7.84
C ARG A 232 11.66 -5.66 -6.41
N LEU A 233 11.45 -4.36 -6.17
CA LEU A 233 11.35 -3.81 -4.82
C LEU A 233 10.14 -4.39 -4.09
N ILE A 234 8.98 -4.46 -4.73
CA ILE A 234 7.76 -5.03 -4.12
C ILE A 234 7.97 -6.50 -3.71
N GLN A 235 8.75 -7.28 -4.47
CA GLN A 235 9.07 -8.67 -4.11
C GLN A 235 9.88 -8.82 -2.82
N ASP A 236 10.55 -7.77 -2.35
CA ASP A 236 11.27 -7.80 -1.07
C ASP A 236 10.34 -7.72 0.14
N GLN A 237 9.16 -7.15 -0.08
CA GLN A 237 8.19 -6.90 0.98
C GLN A 237 7.50 -8.23 1.37
N PRO A 238 6.80 -8.29 2.51
CA PRO A 238 6.01 -9.46 2.91
C PRO A 238 4.91 -9.85 1.90
N PRO A 239 4.40 -11.09 1.95
CA PRO A 239 3.37 -11.58 1.03
C PRO A 239 2.16 -10.65 0.80
N GLU A 240 1.64 -10.02 1.86
CA GLU A 240 0.49 -9.12 1.79
C GLU A 240 0.69 -7.88 0.88
N TYR A 241 1.94 -7.51 0.61
CA TYR A 241 2.32 -6.38 -0.25
C TYR A 241 2.40 -6.77 -1.75
N ARG A 242 2.51 -8.07 -2.07
CA ARG A 242 2.95 -8.54 -3.39
C ARG A 242 1.84 -8.74 -4.41
N GLY A 243 0.57 -8.68 -4.00
CA GLY A 243 -0.60 -8.93 -4.86
C GLY A 243 -0.90 -7.86 -5.92
N TYR A 244 -0.06 -6.84 -6.09
CA TYR A 244 -0.31 -5.72 -7.00
C TYR A 244 -0.55 -6.14 -8.47
N ALA A 245 0.17 -7.17 -8.95
CA ALA A 245 0.04 -7.65 -10.33
C ALA A 245 -1.32 -8.33 -10.55
N ALA A 246 -1.78 -9.13 -9.59
CA ALA A 246 -3.11 -9.72 -9.60
C ALA A 246 -4.20 -8.65 -9.52
N ALA A 247 -4.01 -7.64 -8.67
CA ALA A 247 -4.90 -6.49 -8.59
C ALA A 247 -4.98 -5.69 -9.90
N ALA A 248 -3.88 -5.63 -10.67
CA ALA A 248 -3.87 -5.02 -12.01
C ALA A 248 -4.60 -5.87 -13.07
N ALA A 249 -4.60 -7.20 -12.90
CA ALA A 249 -5.24 -8.15 -13.81
C ALA A 249 -6.75 -8.34 -13.55
N LEU A 250 -7.23 -8.04 -12.33
CA LEU A 250 -8.66 -7.96 -12.01
C LEU A 250 -9.31 -6.80 -12.78
N PRO A 251 -10.53 -6.97 -13.31
CA PRO A 251 -10.97 -6.42 -14.58
C PRO A 251 -10.66 -4.95 -14.85
N HIS A 252 -9.95 -4.72 -15.95
CA HIS A 252 -10.38 -3.78 -16.98
C HIS A 252 -10.50 -4.54 -18.33
N PRO A 253 -11.71 -4.85 -18.82
CA PRO A 253 -11.92 -5.57 -20.08
C PRO A 253 -11.34 -4.88 -21.33
N LEU A 254 -10.96 -3.60 -21.27
CA LEU A 254 -10.50 -2.83 -22.43
C LEU A 254 -8.98 -2.60 -22.50
N PHE A 255 -8.15 -3.06 -21.54
CA PHE A 255 -6.68 -2.91 -21.59
C PHE A 255 -5.92 -4.19 -22.00
N TRP A 256 -6.64 -5.12 -22.61
CA TRP A 256 -6.11 -6.37 -23.14
C TRP A 256 -5.03 -6.33 -24.24
N PRO A 257 -4.86 -5.26 -25.07
CA PRO A 257 -3.94 -5.34 -26.20
C PRO A 257 -2.45 -5.53 -25.82
N GLU A 258 -2.04 -5.09 -24.62
CA GLU A 258 -0.61 -5.07 -24.24
C GLU A 258 -0.14 -6.39 -23.59
N ILE A 259 -1.06 -7.18 -23.02
CA ILE A 259 -0.77 -8.48 -22.37
C ILE A 259 -0.93 -9.64 -23.36
N ALA A 260 -1.65 -9.44 -24.48
CA ALA A 260 -1.83 -10.43 -25.54
C ALA A 260 -0.52 -10.92 -26.20
N HIS A 261 0.61 -10.24 -25.94
CA HIS A 261 1.93 -10.66 -26.42
C HIS A 261 2.60 -11.73 -25.54
N LEU A 262 2.09 -11.98 -24.34
CA LEU A 262 2.55 -13.08 -23.49
C LEU A 262 1.82 -14.34 -23.94
N ARG A 263 2.54 -15.27 -24.58
CA ARG A 263 2.05 -16.62 -24.94
C ARG A 263 1.76 -17.42 -23.65
N VAL A 264 0.62 -17.18 -23.03
CA VAL A 264 0.11 -17.97 -21.90
C VAL A 264 -0.56 -19.23 -22.45
N PRO A 265 -0.24 -20.45 -21.96
CA PRO A 265 -0.87 -21.70 -22.42
C PRO A 265 -2.39 -21.75 -22.15
N TRP A 266 -3.17 -22.41 -23.02
CA TRP A 266 -4.65 -22.49 -22.97
C TRP A 266 -5.22 -22.99 -21.64
N GLU A 267 -4.51 -23.85 -20.92
CA GLU A 267 -4.93 -24.37 -19.60
C GLU A 267 -4.94 -23.27 -18.52
N TYR A 268 -3.97 -22.35 -18.56
CA TYR A 268 -3.96 -21.16 -17.71
C TYR A 268 -5.08 -20.17 -18.10
N TRP A 269 -5.49 -20.16 -19.38
CA TRP A 269 -6.64 -19.37 -19.84
C TRP A 269 -7.96 -19.87 -19.25
N GLU A 270 -8.16 -21.18 -19.22
CA GLU A 270 -9.40 -21.76 -18.69
C GLU A 270 -9.53 -21.53 -17.18
N GLU A 271 -8.46 -21.77 -16.43
CA GLU A 271 -8.41 -21.49 -14.99
C GLU A 271 -8.58 -20.00 -14.70
N TRP A 272 -7.89 -19.13 -15.43
CA TRP A 272 -8.01 -17.68 -15.29
C TRP A 272 -9.42 -17.19 -15.64
N TRP A 273 -10.00 -17.69 -16.74
CA TRP A 273 -11.36 -17.32 -17.17
C TRP A 273 -12.43 -17.84 -16.21
N TRP A 274 -12.21 -19.02 -15.63
CA TRP A 274 -13.06 -19.55 -14.56
C TRP A 274 -12.96 -18.66 -13.30
N ARG A 275 -11.75 -18.34 -12.83
CA ARG A 275 -11.52 -17.41 -11.70
C ARG A 275 -12.13 -16.03 -11.98
N TYR A 276 -12.00 -15.53 -13.20
CA TYR A 276 -12.59 -14.28 -13.66
C TYR A 276 -14.12 -14.31 -13.66
N ARG A 277 -14.75 -15.37 -14.19
CA ARG A 277 -16.21 -15.52 -14.17
C ARG A 277 -16.74 -15.71 -12.75
N HIS A 278 -16.02 -16.42 -11.89
CA HIS A 278 -16.35 -16.54 -10.47
C HIS A 278 -16.20 -15.21 -9.75
N PHE A 279 -15.13 -14.45 -10.02
CA PHE A 279 -14.97 -13.09 -9.52
C PHE A 279 -16.16 -12.22 -9.93
N LEU A 280 -16.51 -12.17 -11.22
CA LEU A 280 -17.65 -11.38 -11.72
C LEU A 280 -18.99 -11.80 -11.12
N ARG A 281 -19.23 -13.11 -10.93
CA ARG A 281 -20.44 -13.63 -10.27
C ARG A 281 -20.49 -13.28 -8.78
N GLY A 282 -19.33 -13.17 -8.15
CA GLY A 282 -19.19 -12.85 -6.73
C GLY A 282 -19.24 -11.35 -6.41
N ILE A 283 -19.21 -10.46 -7.41
CA ILE A 283 -19.29 -9.00 -7.18
C ILE A 283 -20.65 -8.66 -6.59
N PRO A 284 -20.72 -8.11 -5.36
CA PRO A 284 -21.96 -7.58 -4.82
C PRO A 284 -22.49 -6.47 -5.74
N GLY A 285 -23.80 -6.47 -6.02
CA GLY A 285 -24.40 -5.52 -6.96
C GLY A 285 -24.08 -4.04 -6.66
N ARG A 286 -23.86 -3.69 -5.39
CA ARG A 286 -23.46 -2.35 -4.93
C ARG A 286 -22.01 -1.96 -5.30
N LEU A 287 -21.12 -2.93 -5.49
CA LEU A 287 -19.73 -2.71 -5.92
C LEU A 287 -19.58 -2.73 -7.44
N ARG A 288 -20.51 -3.36 -8.13
CA ARG A 288 -20.49 -3.56 -9.57
C ARG A 288 -20.33 -2.25 -10.35
N THR A 289 -21.03 -1.19 -9.96
CA THR A 289 -20.93 0.13 -10.61
C THR A 289 -19.56 0.79 -10.45
N PHE A 290 -18.77 0.46 -9.42
CA PHE A 290 -17.42 1.00 -9.21
C PHE A 290 -16.34 0.20 -9.95
N LEU A 291 -16.61 -1.08 -10.22
CA LEU A 291 -15.74 -1.97 -10.97
C LEU A 291 -15.98 -1.91 -12.49
N GLU A 292 -17.22 -1.61 -12.92
CA GLU A 292 -17.62 -1.58 -14.33
C GLU A 292 -17.38 -0.25 -15.04
N LEU A 293 -17.02 0.84 -14.34
CA LEU A 293 -16.73 2.13 -14.96
C LEU A 293 -15.34 2.10 -15.61
N PRO A 294 -15.23 2.01 -16.95
CA PRO A 294 -13.94 1.92 -17.65
C PRO A 294 -13.26 3.29 -17.78
N PHE A 295 -13.99 4.35 -17.49
CA PHE A 295 -13.53 5.72 -17.60
C PHE A 295 -13.87 6.48 -16.34
N SER A 296 -12.87 6.63 -15.48
CA SER A 296 -12.82 7.79 -14.63
C SER A 296 -11.60 8.60 -15.09
N PRO A 297 -11.72 9.94 -15.16
CA PRO A 297 -10.61 10.84 -15.44
C PRO A 297 -9.43 10.69 -14.46
N ASP A 298 -9.62 9.97 -13.35
CA ASP A 298 -8.69 9.82 -12.24
C ASP A 298 -7.71 8.62 -12.37
N GLY A 299 -7.58 8.00 -13.55
CA GLY A 299 -6.40 7.21 -13.94
C GLY A 299 -5.97 6.00 -13.06
N GLY A 300 -6.87 5.37 -12.29
CA GLY A 300 -6.53 4.21 -11.46
C GLY A 300 -7.46 3.01 -11.64
N SER A 301 -7.03 1.83 -11.16
CA SER A 301 -7.77 0.57 -11.26
C SER A 301 -9.15 0.66 -10.59
N GLY A 302 -10.18 0.02 -11.18
CA GLY A 302 -11.52 -0.01 -10.56
C GLY A 302 -11.51 -0.61 -9.16
N LEU A 303 -10.54 -1.48 -8.86
CA LEU A 303 -10.46 -2.21 -7.61
C LEU A 303 -10.14 -1.34 -6.38
N TYR A 304 -9.16 -0.41 -6.45
CA TYR A 304 -8.88 0.46 -5.29
C TYR A 304 -10.01 1.45 -5.02
N ARG A 305 -10.76 1.86 -6.06
CA ARG A 305 -11.96 2.70 -5.88
C ARG A 305 -13.10 1.91 -5.24
N ALA A 306 -13.33 0.68 -5.68
CA ALA A 306 -14.30 -0.22 -5.06
C ALA A 306 -13.93 -0.48 -3.59
N TRP A 307 -12.63 -0.63 -3.28
CA TRP A 307 -12.14 -0.76 -1.91
C TRP A 307 -12.42 0.49 -1.08
N ARG A 308 -11.98 1.65 -1.56
CA ARG A 308 -12.25 2.95 -0.94
C ARG A 308 -13.74 3.15 -0.67
N GLU A 309 -14.59 2.85 -1.64
CA GLU A 309 -16.04 3.01 -1.48
C GLU A 309 -16.63 2.01 -0.49
N SER A 310 -16.12 0.78 -0.47
CA SER A 310 -16.48 -0.22 0.52
C SER A 310 -16.18 0.27 1.94
N LYS A 311 -15.03 0.91 2.16
CA LYS A 311 -14.66 1.56 3.42
C LYS A 311 -15.59 2.73 3.73
N ARG A 312 -15.72 3.69 2.80
CA ARG A 312 -16.51 4.93 2.96
C ARG A 312 -17.96 4.67 3.35
N ARG A 313 -18.58 3.67 2.73
CA ARG A 313 -19.98 3.29 2.96
C ARG A 313 -20.15 2.20 4.03
N GLY A 314 -19.05 1.67 4.57
CA GLY A 314 -19.06 0.56 5.52
C GLY A 314 -19.65 -0.74 4.94
N LEU A 315 -19.64 -0.90 3.61
CA LEU A 315 -20.17 -2.08 2.91
C LEU A 315 -19.37 -3.33 3.23
N TRP A 316 -18.09 -3.20 3.59
CA TRP A 316 -17.22 -4.32 3.94
C TRP A 316 -17.73 -5.15 5.13
N ARG A 317 -18.68 -4.64 5.92
CA ARG A 317 -19.35 -5.35 7.01
C ARG A 317 -20.56 -6.15 6.56
N GLU A 318 -21.07 -5.89 5.36
CA GLU A 318 -22.15 -6.69 4.79
C GLU A 318 -21.58 -8.08 4.46
N PRO A 319 -22.20 -9.20 4.90
CA PRO A 319 -21.60 -10.53 4.77
C PRO A 319 -21.19 -10.91 3.34
N ALA A 320 -21.98 -10.52 2.33
CA ALA A 320 -21.65 -10.78 0.93
C ALA A 320 -20.42 -9.99 0.46
N THR A 321 -20.32 -8.72 0.83
CA THR A 321 -19.20 -7.84 0.48
C THR A 321 -17.93 -8.21 1.24
N GLN A 322 -18.07 -8.61 2.50
CA GLN A 322 -16.96 -9.13 3.30
C GLN A 322 -16.39 -10.40 2.67
N ARG A 323 -17.26 -11.39 2.34
CA ARG A 323 -16.84 -12.61 1.65
C ARG A 323 -16.16 -12.32 0.31
N PHE A 324 -16.67 -11.36 -0.45
CA PHE A 324 -16.03 -10.91 -1.69
C PHE A 324 -14.61 -10.41 -1.44
N TRP A 325 -14.40 -9.46 -0.51
CA TRP A 325 -13.08 -8.92 -0.22
C TRP A 325 -12.12 -9.94 0.38
N ARG A 326 -12.62 -10.90 1.14
CA ARG A 326 -11.86 -12.05 1.63
C ARG A 326 -11.41 -12.97 0.49
N GLY A 327 -12.27 -13.18 -0.51
CA GLY A 327 -11.90 -13.87 -1.75
C GLY A 327 -10.85 -13.12 -2.55
N VAL A 328 -10.96 -11.80 -2.64
CA VAL A 328 -9.94 -10.93 -3.26
C VAL A 328 -8.62 -11.06 -2.50
N ALA A 329 -8.62 -10.93 -1.17
CA ALA A 329 -7.41 -11.06 -0.35
C ALA A 329 -6.70 -12.40 -0.58
N ARG A 330 -7.45 -13.51 -0.62
CA ARG A 330 -6.88 -14.83 -0.94
C ARG A 330 -6.23 -14.84 -2.33
N LEU A 331 -6.91 -14.34 -3.35
CA LEU A 331 -6.37 -14.28 -4.71
C LEU A 331 -5.08 -13.45 -4.77
N LEU A 332 -5.03 -12.32 -4.06
CA LEU A 332 -3.85 -11.46 -4.00
C LEU A 332 -2.66 -12.17 -3.36
N LEU A 333 -2.88 -12.93 -2.28
CA LEU A 333 -1.83 -13.76 -1.67
C LEU A 333 -1.38 -14.89 -2.60
N GLU A 334 -2.33 -15.54 -3.27
CA GLU A 334 -2.08 -16.64 -4.21
C GLU A 334 -1.13 -16.28 -5.37
N GLU A 335 -1.18 -15.03 -5.83
CA GLU A 335 -0.30 -14.51 -6.87
C GLU A 335 0.95 -13.81 -6.28
N GLY A 336 0.95 -13.56 -4.97
CA GLY A 336 2.02 -12.89 -4.24
C GLY A 336 3.08 -13.82 -3.65
N VAL A 337 2.89 -15.15 -3.63
CA VAL A 337 3.83 -16.12 -3.02
C VAL A 337 4.24 -17.28 -3.89
#